data_AF-A0A4Q5LMG7-F1
#
_entry.id   AF-A0A4Q5LMG7-F1
#
_cell.length_a   1.000
_cell.length_b   1.000
_cell.length_c   1.000
_cell.angle_alpha   90.00
_cell.angle_beta   90.00
_cell.angle_gamma   90.00
#
_symmetry.space_group_name_H-M   'P 1'
#
loop_
_entity.id
_entity.type
_entity.pdbx_description
1 polymer ?
#
loop_
_entity_poly.entity_id
_entity_poly.type
_entity_poly.pdbx_seq_one_letter_code
_entity_poly.pdbx_strand_id
1 'polypeptide(L)'
;MKKLALLFLTSLICGSSFASGIDTIKRNGYTLIVSGNDDHFDNAIKKKLISTFFTVYPKIVKEYNTKSLKTVNFFIDTAYNGVAATDNGRVVFSVAYMTKHPNDIDVVTHEVMHIAQNYGDFNGPGWLTEGIADYVRNEHGVANAAAGWKLPDYKPFSSYENAYRVTARFLLWIETKVKKGVVKNLDSQMRDRTYTAASWAKLTGKSVDELWQAYTANPAL
;
A
#
# COMPACT_ATOMS: atom_id res chain seq x y z
N MET A 1 -36.55 28.04 -54.20
CA MET A 1 -36.72 27.18 -53.01
C MET A 1 -36.32 25.75 -53.34
N LYS A 2 -35.13 25.32 -52.93
CA LYS A 2 -34.74 23.90 -52.83
C LYS A 2 -33.95 23.78 -51.53
N LYS A 3 -34.53 23.11 -50.52
CA LYS A 3 -33.90 22.85 -49.22
C LYS A 3 -32.91 21.70 -49.37
N LEU A 4 -31.67 21.94 -48.98
CA LEU A 4 -30.62 20.93 -48.87
C LEU A 4 -30.84 20.19 -47.53
N ALA A 5 -31.10 18.89 -47.58
CA ALA A 5 -31.17 18.04 -46.38
C ALA A 5 -29.76 17.52 -46.08
N LEU A 6 -29.22 17.90 -44.92
CA LEU A 6 -27.95 17.43 -44.40
C LEU A 6 -28.20 16.15 -43.59
N LEU A 7 -27.74 14.99 -44.06
CA LEU A 7 -27.74 13.75 -43.28
C LEU A 7 -26.58 13.80 -42.28
N PHE A 8 -26.90 13.89 -40.99
CA PHE A 8 -25.95 13.58 -39.92
C PHE A 8 -25.92 12.07 -39.72
N LEU A 9 -24.82 11.44 -40.10
CA LEU A 9 -24.53 10.05 -39.76
C LEU A 9 -23.93 10.03 -38.34
N THR A 10 -24.76 9.84 -37.32
CA THR A 10 -24.27 9.58 -35.96
C THR A 10 -23.72 8.15 -35.92
N SER A 11 -22.39 8.01 -35.95
CA SER A 11 -21.73 6.75 -35.62
C SER A 11 -21.91 6.50 -34.11
N LEU A 12 -22.78 5.56 -33.77
CA LEU A 12 -22.82 5.00 -32.43
C LEU A 12 -21.56 4.14 -32.28
N ILE A 13 -20.49 4.70 -31.68
CA ILE A 13 -19.37 3.90 -31.20
C ILE A 13 -19.90 3.17 -29.97
N CYS A 14 -20.42 1.96 -30.18
CA CYS A 14 -20.68 1.03 -29.11
C CYS A 14 -19.32 0.55 -28.61
N GLY A 15 -18.76 1.27 -27.64
CA GLY A 15 -17.62 0.79 -26.88
C GLY A 15 -18.08 -0.43 -26.09
N SER A 16 -17.70 -1.62 -26.54
CA SER A 16 -17.86 -2.85 -25.79
C SER A 16 -17.09 -2.72 -24.48
N SER A 17 -17.77 -2.40 -23.38
CA SER A 17 -17.18 -2.56 -22.05
C SER A 17 -17.14 -4.05 -21.76
N PHE A 18 -16.02 -4.69 -22.07
CA PHE A 18 -15.78 -6.06 -21.64
C PHE A 18 -15.44 -6.03 -20.16
N ALA A 19 -16.35 -6.53 -19.33
CA ALA A 19 -16.11 -6.73 -17.91
C ALA A 19 -15.40 -8.07 -17.74
N SER A 20 -14.13 -8.03 -17.34
CA SER A 20 -13.41 -9.23 -16.93
C SER A 20 -14.16 -9.90 -15.77
N GLY A 21 -14.24 -11.23 -15.78
CA GLY A 21 -15.02 -11.98 -14.79
C GLY A 21 -14.63 -11.64 -13.36
N ILE A 22 -15.61 -11.50 -12.47
CA ILE A 22 -15.40 -11.23 -11.05
C ILE A 22 -15.05 -12.55 -10.33
N ASP A 23 -13.86 -12.63 -9.74
CA ASP A 23 -13.46 -13.75 -8.88
C ASP A 23 -13.77 -13.40 -7.42
N THR A 24 -14.57 -14.21 -6.73
CA THR A 24 -14.79 -14.07 -5.27
C THR A 24 -14.17 -15.26 -4.53
N ILE A 25 -13.13 -14.99 -3.73
CA ILE A 25 -12.39 -16.01 -2.99
C ILE A 25 -12.61 -15.82 -1.50
N LYS A 26 -12.96 -16.89 -0.78
CA LYS A 26 -13.13 -16.89 0.68
C LYS A 26 -12.16 -17.86 1.34
N ARG A 27 -11.39 -17.40 2.32
CA ARG A 27 -10.50 -18.26 3.14
C ARG A 27 -10.40 -17.71 4.56
N ASN A 28 -10.54 -18.57 5.56
CA ASN A 28 -10.29 -18.24 6.97
C ASN A 28 -10.99 -16.96 7.46
N GLY A 29 -12.26 -16.75 7.05
CA GLY A 29 -13.05 -15.58 7.44
C GLY A 29 -12.75 -14.29 6.67
N TYR A 30 -11.87 -14.31 5.67
CA TYR A 30 -11.62 -13.19 4.75
C TYR A 30 -12.20 -13.48 3.37
N THR A 31 -12.73 -12.43 2.74
CA THR A 31 -13.23 -12.44 1.36
C THR A 31 -12.39 -11.48 0.52
N LEU A 32 -11.88 -11.97 -0.61
CA LEU A 32 -11.23 -11.16 -1.63
C LEU A 32 -12.06 -11.21 -2.89
N ILE A 33 -12.51 -10.04 -3.36
CA ILE A 33 -13.19 -9.87 -4.64
C ILE A 33 -12.16 -9.31 -5.62
N VAL A 34 -11.94 -9.98 -6.74
CA VAL A 34 -11.00 -9.53 -7.78
C VAL A 34 -11.77 -9.26 -9.06
N SER A 35 -11.58 -8.06 -9.61
CA SER A 35 -12.12 -7.67 -10.90
C SER A 35 -11.12 -6.80 -11.65
N GLY A 36 -11.43 -6.44 -12.89
CA GLY A 36 -10.56 -5.58 -13.69
C GLY A 36 -11.15 -5.27 -15.05
N ASN A 37 -10.45 -4.42 -15.80
CA ASN A 37 -10.81 -4.01 -17.16
C ASN A 37 -9.80 -4.49 -18.22
N ASP A 38 -8.99 -5.52 -17.90
CA ASP A 38 -8.08 -6.20 -18.81
C ASP A 38 -8.36 -7.70 -18.85
N ASP A 39 -8.94 -8.17 -19.96
CA ASP A 39 -9.24 -9.59 -20.19
C ASP A 39 -8.00 -10.43 -20.53
N HIS A 40 -6.87 -9.77 -20.82
CA HIS A 40 -5.61 -10.41 -21.15
C HIS A 40 -4.60 -10.35 -20.00
N PHE A 41 -5.02 -9.86 -18.83
CA PHE A 41 -4.13 -9.80 -17.67
C PHE A 41 -3.60 -11.18 -17.31
N ASP A 42 -2.30 -11.27 -17.06
CA ASP A 42 -1.62 -12.53 -16.80
C ASP A 42 -2.21 -13.24 -15.57
N ASN A 43 -2.81 -14.42 -15.82
CA ASN A 43 -3.46 -15.23 -14.79
C ASN A 43 -2.50 -15.73 -13.70
N ALA A 44 -1.21 -15.91 -14.01
CA ALA A 44 -0.20 -16.26 -13.02
C ALA A 44 0.09 -15.08 -12.10
N ILE A 45 0.19 -13.86 -12.62
CA ILE A 45 0.32 -12.64 -11.79
C ILE A 45 -0.91 -12.48 -10.89
N LYS A 46 -2.12 -12.60 -11.45
CA LYS A 46 -3.38 -12.54 -10.68
C LYS A 46 -3.38 -13.54 -9.52
N LYS A 47 -3.01 -14.81 -9.77
CA LYS A 47 -2.91 -15.84 -8.74
C LYS A 47 -1.89 -15.49 -7.65
N LYS A 48 -0.73 -14.91 -8.02
CA LYS A 48 0.27 -14.48 -7.04
C LYS A 48 -0.28 -13.36 -6.14
N LEU A 49 -0.93 -12.33 -6.70
CA LEU A 49 -1.54 -11.24 -5.93
C LEU A 49 -2.56 -11.77 -4.91
N ILE A 50 -3.46 -12.66 -5.35
CA ILE A 50 -4.45 -13.33 -4.48
C ILE A 50 -3.75 -14.13 -3.37
N SER A 51 -2.71 -14.89 -3.72
CA SER A 51 -1.96 -15.70 -2.75
C SER A 51 -1.26 -14.82 -1.71
N THR A 52 -0.64 -13.72 -2.14
CA THR A 52 0.00 -12.76 -1.24
C THR A 52 -1.00 -12.20 -0.25
N PHE A 53 -2.18 -11.73 -0.72
CA PHE A 53 -3.24 -11.22 0.16
C PHE A 53 -3.57 -12.19 1.30
N PHE A 54 -3.90 -13.45 0.98
CA PHE A 54 -4.28 -14.43 2.00
C PHE A 54 -3.11 -14.87 2.88
N THR A 55 -1.87 -14.61 2.47
CA THR A 55 -0.67 -14.89 3.27
C THR A 55 -0.37 -13.77 4.27
N VAL A 56 -0.51 -12.51 3.85
CA VAL A 56 -0.03 -11.35 4.63
C VAL A 56 -1.15 -10.63 5.37
N TYR A 57 -2.31 -10.43 4.73
CA TYR A 57 -3.34 -9.56 5.29
C TYR A 57 -3.92 -10.07 6.62
N PRO A 58 -4.24 -11.37 6.80
CA PRO A 58 -4.70 -11.86 8.10
C PRO A 58 -3.69 -11.63 9.24
N LYS A 59 -2.38 -11.68 8.95
CA LYS A 59 -1.31 -11.42 9.93
C LYS A 59 -1.28 -9.94 10.29
N ILE A 60 -1.28 -9.06 9.27
CA ILE A 60 -1.31 -7.60 9.45
C ILE A 60 -2.53 -7.18 10.28
N VAL A 61 -3.73 -7.69 9.96
CA VAL A 61 -4.96 -7.41 10.70
C VAL A 61 -4.86 -7.87 12.16
N LYS A 62 -4.28 -9.04 12.42
CA LYS A 62 -4.07 -9.53 13.78
C LYS A 62 -3.10 -8.64 14.57
N GLU A 63 -2.05 -8.16 13.93
CA GLU A 63 -0.96 -7.44 14.58
C GLU A 63 -1.20 -5.94 14.78
N TYR A 64 -1.90 -5.30 13.85
CA TYR A 64 -2.06 -3.85 13.82
C TYR A 64 -3.49 -3.42 14.15
N ASN A 65 -4.50 -4.04 13.53
CA ASN A 65 -5.89 -3.60 13.72
C ASN A 65 -6.90 -4.73 13.49
N THR A 66 -7.36 -5.37 14.56
CA THR A 66 -8.31 -6.50 14.49
C THR A 66 -9.70 -6.10 13.98
N LYS A 67 -10.02 -4.80 13.97
CA LYS A 67 -11.28 -4.23 13.45
C LYS A 67 -11.23 -3.95 11.94
N SER A 68 -10.12 -4.25 11.27
CA SER A 68 -9.99 -4.08 9.82
C SER A 68 -11.03 -4.88 9.03
N LEU A 69 -11.32 -4.40 7.82
CA LEU A 69 -12.27 -5.02 6.90
C LEU A 69 -11.93 -6.51 6.65
N LYS A 70 -12.98 -7.34 6.60
CA LYS A 70 -12.85 -8.76 6.22
C LYS A 70 -13.11 -9.00 4.74
N THR A 71 -13.70 -8.04 4.05
CA THR A 71 -13.92 -8.06 2.60
C THR A 71 -13.07 -6.97 1.97
N VAL A 72 -12.21 -7.36 1.03
CA VAL A 72 -11.30 -6.48 0.29
C VAL A 72 -11.54 -6.67 -1.21
N ASN A 73 -11.40 -5.60 -1.97
CA ASN A 73 -11.56 -5.60 -3.42
C ASN A 73 -10.22 -5.34 -4.08
N PHE A 74 -9.79 -6.20 -4.99
CA PHE A 74 -8.69 -5.93 -5.90
C PHE A 74 -9.26 -5.54 -7.26
N PHE A 75 -8.75 -4.46 -7.83
CA PHE A 75 -9.13 -3.98 -9.14
C PHE A 75 -7.89 -3.84 -10.04
N ILE A 76 -7.83 -4.60 -11.11
CA ILE A 76 -6.74 -4.57 -12.09
C ILE A 76 -7.12 -3.57 -13.18
N ASP A 77 -6.37 -2.47 -13.28
CA ASP A 77 -6.76 -1.30 -14.07
C ASP A 77 -5.74 -0.96 -15.16
N THR A 78 -6.20 -0.91 -16.40
CA THR A 78 -5.45 -0.47 -17.59
C THR A 78 -5.24 1.04 -17.63
N ALA A 79 -6.09 1.83 -16.97
CA ALA A 79 -6.02 3.29 -16.98
C ALA A 79 -5.19 3.86 -15.81
N TYR A 80 -4.85 3.04 -14.82
CA TYR A 80 -4.09 3.48 -13.66
C TYR A 80 -2.58 3.56 -13.96
N ASN A 81 -2.03 4.76 -13.81
CA ASN A 81 -0.63 5.08 -14.19
C ASN A 81 0.37 4.97 -13.02
N GLY A 82 -0.10 4.69 -11.81
CA GLY A 82 0.76 4.44 -10.64
C GLY A 82 1.24 2.99 -10.55
N VAL A 83 1.68 2.58 -9.35
CA VAL A 83 2.03 1.18 -9.05
C VAL A 83 0.80 0.44 -8.58
N ALA A 84 0.30 0.84 -7.42
CA ALA A 84 -0.95 0.45 -6.82
C ALA A 84 -1.46 1.61 -5.94
N ALA A 85 -2.72 1.54 -5.53
CA ALA A 85 -3.30 2.48 -4.57
C ALA A 85 -4.44 1.82 -3.80
N THR A 86 -4.63 2.25 -2.56
CA THR A 86 -5.68 1.75 -1.69
C THR A 86 -6.62 2.87 -1.27
N ASP A 87 -7.91 2.62 -1.41
CA ASP A 87 -8.97 3.46 -0.85
C ASP A 87 -10.16 2.60 -0.43
N ASN A 88 -10.70 2.84 0.77
CA ASN A 88 -11.92 2.21 1.29
C ASN A 88 -12.00 0.67 1.09
N GLY A 89 -10.90 -0.04 1.38
CA GLY A 89 -10.83 -1.50 1.22
C GLY A 89 -10.77 -1.99 -0.23
N ARG A 90 -10.57 -1.08 -1.20
CA ARG A 90 -10.29 -1.38 -2.61
C ARG A 90 -8.83 -1.05 -2.92
N VAL A 91 -8.11 -2.04 -3.42
CA VAL A 91 -6.75 -1.91 -3.93
C VAL A 91 -6.78 -1.93 -5.45
N VAL A 92 -6.24 -0.90 -6.08
CA VAL A 92 -6.07 -0.81 -7.53
C VAL A 92 -4.64 -1.21 -7.88
N PHE A 93 -4.44 -2.02 -8.92
CA PHE A 93 -3.13 -2.37 -9.46
C PHE A 93 -3.03 -1.94 -10.91
N SER A 94 -1.90 -1.31 -11.29
CA SER A 94 -1.64 -0.95 -12.67
C SER A 94 -1.28 -2.20 -13.49
N VAL A 95 -2.02 -2.45 -14.57
CA VAL A 95 -1.67 -3.49 -15.55
C VAL A 95 -0.28 -3.26 -16.13
N ALA A 96 0.04 -2.02 -16.48
CA ALA A 96 1.32 -1.64 -17.07
C ALA A 96 2.49 -1.90 -16.12
N TYR A 97 2.33 -1.59 -14.83
CA TYR A 97 3.34 -1.87 -13.83
C TYR A 97 3.49 -3.38 -13.59
N MET A 98 2.40 -4.08 -13.30
CA MET A 98 2.44 -5.49 -12.95
C MET A 98 3.00 -6.36 -14.07
N THR A 99 2.72 -6.01 -15.34
CA THR A 99 3.30 -6.70 -16.51
C THR A 99 4.81 -6.51 -16.59
N LYS A 100 5.31 -5.30 -16.29
CA LYS A 100 6.77 -5.01 -16.28
C LYS A 100 7.47 -5.59 -15.05
N HIS A 101 6.76 -5.75 -13.94
CA HIS A 101 7.30 -6.17 -12.64
C HIS A 101 6.49 -7.37 -12.07
N PRO A 102 6.44 -8.52 -12.76
CA PRO A 102 5.55 -9.63 -12.42
C PRO A 102 5.89 -10.36 -11.10
N ASN A 103 7.03 -10.00 -10.49
CA ASN A 103 7.48 -10.52 -9.21
C ASN A 103 7.31 -9.51 -8.06
N ASP A 104 6.99 -8.24 -8.33
CA ASP A 104 6.71 -7.26 -7.29
C ASP A 104 5.28 -7.38 -6.76
N ILE A 105 4.99 -8.52 -6.16
CA ILE A 105 3.67 -8.85 -5.60
C ILE A 105 3.50 -8.32 -4.17
N ASP A 106 4.58 -7.86 -3.55
CA ASP A 106 4.56 -7.25 -2.20
C ASP A 106 4.07 -5.81 -2.19
N VAL A 107 3.77 -5.24 -3.36
CA VAL A 107 2.85 -4.10 -3.46
C VAL A 107 1.55 -4.40 -2.70
N VAL A 108 1.06 -5.65 -2.74
CA VAL A 108 -0.10 -6.08 -1.93
C VAL A 108 0.14 -5.83 -0.44
N THR A 109 1.32 -6.14 0.08
CA THR A 109 1.64 -6.01 1.51
C THR A 109 1.64 -4.54 1.95
N HIS A 110 2.15 -3.65 1.10
CA HIS A 110 2.07 -2.20 1.31
C HIS A 110 0.60 -1.72 1.30
N GLU A 111 -0.12 -2.03 0.22
CA GLU A 111 -1.49 -1.57 0.02
C GLU A 111 -2.47 -2.07 1.09
N VAL A 112 -2.39 -3.34 1.47
CA VAL A 112 -3.29 -3.90 2.49
C VAL A 112 -2.96 -3.40 3.90
N MET A 113 -1.74 -2.87 4.12
CA MET A 113 -1.45 -2.14 5.35
C MET A 113 -2.27 -0.86 5.44
N HIS A 114 -2.49 -0.12 4.36
CA HIS A 114 -3.38 1.04 4.38
C HIS A 114 -4.81 0.69 4.79
N ILE A 115 -5.30 -0.50 4.43
CA ILE A 115 -6.61 -0.99 4.92
C ILE A 115 -6.59 -1.21 6.44
N ALA A 116 -5.47 -1.68 7.01
CA ALA A 116 -5.34 -1.86 8.45
C ALA A 116 -5.12 -0.53 9.19
N GLN A 117 -4.41 0.41 8.58
CA GLN A 117 -4.24 1.76 9.07
C GLN A 117 -5.60 2.45 9.21
N ASN A 118 -6.42 2.47 8.15
CA ASN A 118 -7.78 3.06 8.19
C ASN A 118 -7.86 4.38 8.99
N TYR A 119 -6.94 5.30 8.74
CA TYR A 119 -6.87 6.57 9.49
C TYR A 119 -8.05 7.51 9.17
N GLY A 120 -8.81 7.23 8.10
CA GLY A 120 -9.90 8.07 7.61
C GLY A 120 -9.41 9.48 7.26
N ASP A 121 -10.23 10.49 7.52
CA ASP A 121 -9.89 11.91 7.26
C ASP A 121 -8.90 12.51 8.28
N PHE A 122 -8.20 11.68 9.08
CA PHE A 122 -7.24 12.19 10.04
C PHE A 122 -5.98 12.71 9.34
N ASN A 123 -5.70 14.00 9.50
CA ASN A 123 -4.52 14.69 8.94
C ASN A 123 -3.24 14.40 9.73
N GLY A 124 -2.90 13.12 9.91
CA GLY A 124 -1.58 12.71 10.37
C GLY A 124 -0.52 12.90 9.28
N PRO A 125 0.78 12.78 9.62
CA PRO A 125 1.85 12.99 8.64
C PRO A 125 1.82 11.91 7.54
N GLY A 126 1.68 12.32 6.28
CA GLY A 126 1.66 11.39 5.15
C GLY A 126 2.92 10.53 5.06
N TRP A 127 4.09 11.10 5.35
CA TRP A 127 5.36 10.37 5.36
C TRP A 127 5.36 9.19 6.33
N LEU A 128 4.68 9.33 7.47
CA LEU A 128 4.60 8.28 8.48
C LEU A 128 3.62 7.19 8.02
N THR A 129 2.51 7.58 7.41
CA THR A 129 1.51 6.66 6.83
C THR A 129 2.16 5.73 5.80
N GLU A 130 2.84 6.30 4.80
CA GLU A 130 3.56 5.55 3.76
C GLU A 130 4.76 4.78 4.33
N GLY A 131 5.50 5.38 5.27
CA GLY A 131 6.65 4.77 5.90
C GLY A 131 6.30 3.52 6.71
N ILE A 132 5.17 3.54 7.41
CA ILE A 132 4.64 2.37 8.13
C ILE A 132 4.25 1.27 7.13
N ALA A 133 3.61 1.61 6.01
CA ALA A 133 3.24 0.63 4.99
C ALA A 133 4.47 -0.09 4.41
N ASP A 134 5.54 0.66 4.10
CA ASP A 134 6.81 0.05 3.64
C ASP A 134 7.59 -0.66 4.76
N TYR A 135 7.47 -0.23 6.02
CA TYR A 135 8.03 -0.96 7.15
C TYR A 135 7.35 -2.33 7.30
N VAL A 136 6.02 -2.37 7.22
CA VAL A 136 5.24 -3.61 7.24
C VAL A 136 5.55 -4.49 6.04
N ARG A 137 5.75 -3.89 4.86
CA ARG A 137 6.23 -4.61 3.66
C ARG A 137 7.62 -5.21 3.88
N ASN A 138 8.54 -4.53 4.57
CA ASN A 138 9.84 -5.10 4.92
C ASN A 138 9.70 -6.34 5.82
N GLU A 139 8.84 -6.27 6.84
CA GLU A 139 8.68 -7.35 7.83
C GLU A 139 7.88 -8.56 7.30
N HIS A 140 6.86 -8.31 6.46
CA HIS A 140 5.90 -9.34 6.07
C HIS A 140 5.90 -9.68 4.58
N GLY A 141 6.68 -8.97 3.77
CA GLY A 141 6.80 -9.22 2.34
C GLY A 141 7.34 -10.64 2.06
N VAL A 142 6.75 -11.30 1.07
CA VAL A 142 7.06 -12.71 0.72
C VAL A 142 7.90 -12.85 -0.55
N ALA A 143 8.11 -11.76 -1.28
CA ALA A 143 8.74 -11.70 -2.60
C ALA A 143 9.66 -10.49 -2.80
N ASN A 144 9.94 -9.68 -1.78
CA ASN A 144 10.82 -8.51 -1.86
C ASN A 144 12.15 -8.80 -2.59
N ALA A 145 12.83 -9.89 -2.23
CA ALA A 145 14.08 -10.29 -2.90
C ALA A 145 13.88 -10.61 -4.40
N ALA A 146 12.81 -11.31 -4.76
CA ALA A 146 12.48 -11.65 -6.15
C ALA A 146 12.08 -10.41 -6.98
N ALA A 147 11.59 -9.36 -6.30
CA ALA A 147 11.30 -8.06 -6.90
C ALA A 147 12.51 -7.11 -6.95
N GLY A 148 13.64 -7.48 -6.34
CA GLY A 148 14.76 -6.57 -6.11
C GLY A 148 14.42 -5.42 -5.15
N TRP A 149 13.32 -5.54 -4.40
CA TRP A 149 12.90 -4.55 -3.42
C TRP A 149 13.70 -4.74 -2.13
N LYS A 150 14.24 -3.63 -1.61
CA LYS A 150 14.92 -3.56 -0.33
C LYS A 150 14.83 -2.16 0.25
N LEU A 151 15.01 -2.06 1.56
CA LEU A 151 15.26 -0.79 2.22
C LEU A 151 16.59 -0.21 1.70
N PRO A 152 16.62 1.07 1.25
CA PRO A 152 17.82 1.69 0.73
C PRO A 152 18.78 2.02 1.87
N ASP A 153 20.09 1.97 1.64
CA ASP A 153 21.04 2.52 2.61
C ASP A 153 20.77 4.01 2.86
N TYR A 154 21.13 4.48 4.05
CA TYR A 154 21.07 5.91 4.37
C TYR A 154 21.91 6.70 3.36
N LYS A 155 21.36 7.81 2.88
CA LYS A 155 22.06 8.77 2.02
C LYS A 155 22.06 10.14 2.68
N PRO A 156 23.19 10.89 2.64
CA PRO A 156 23.21 12.29 3.02
C PRO A 156 22.08 13.06 2.32
N PHE A 157 21.51 14.04 3.02
CA PHE A 157 20.37 14.87 2.57
C PHE A 157 19.02 14.17 2.45
N SER A 158 18.92 12.89 2.85
CA SER A 158 17.61 12.27 3.07
C SER A 158 16.95 12.80 4.34
N SER A 159 15.63 12.68 4.43
CA SER A 159 14.80 13.01 5.59
C SER A 159 13.83 11.87 5.89
N TYR A 160 13.43 11.73 7.16
CA TYR A 160 12.31 10.84 7.53
C TYR A 160 11.00 11.25 6.84
N GLU A 161 10.91 12.48 6.32
CA GLU A 161 9.76 12.95 5.56
C GLU A 161 9.75 12.49 4.09
N ASN A 162 10.81 11.81 3.61
CA ASN A 162 10.83 11.26 2.26
C ASN A 162 9.86 10.08 2.04
N ALA A 163 9.12 9.68 3.08
CA ALA A 163 8.13 8.61 3.04
C ALA A 163 8.72 7.24 2.63
N TYR A 164 7.84 6.27 2.40
CA TYR A 164 8.16 4.97 1.80
C TYR A 164 9.38 4.31 2.46
N ARG A 165 10.23 3.67 1.65
CA ARG A 165 11.42 2.91 2.08
C ARG A 165 12.42 3.71 2.91
N VAL A 166 12.54 5.03 2.71
CA VAL A 166 13.47 5.86 3.50
C VAL A 166 12.98 5.95 4.93
N THR A 167 11.71 6.30 5.11
CA THR A 167 11.06 6.30 6.43
C THR A 167 11.01 4.90 7.01
N ALA A 168 10.65 3.88 6.24
CA ALA A 168 10.56 2.50 6.70
C ALA A 168 11.89 1.99 7.30
N ARG A 169 13.03 2.34 6.70
CA ARG A 169 14.34 2.00 7.25
C ARG A 169 14.62 2.70 8.56
N PHE A 170 14.24 3.97 8.69
CA PHE A 170 14.35 4.69 9.94
C PHE A 170 13.45 4.10 11.03
N LEU A 171 12.22 3.71 10.69
CA LEU A 171 11.32 3.00 11.60
C LEU A 171 11.92 1.66 12.05
N LEU A 172 12.53 0.90 11.13
CA LEU A 172 13.25 -0.32 11.48
C LEU A 172 14.40 -0.04 12.45
N TRP A 173 15.21 0.99 12.21
CA TRP A 173 16.27 1.38 13.15
C TRP A 173 15.74 1.77 14.53
N ILE A 174 14.60 2.46 14.61
CA ILE A 174 13.95 2.77 15.90
C ILE A 174 13.55 1.49 16.63
N GLU A 175 12.92 0.57 15.92
CA GLU A 175 12.46 -0.71 16.46
C GLU A 175 13.62 -1.60 16.94
N THR A 176 14.80 -1.51 16.32
CA THR A 176 15.97 -2.32 16.66
C THR A 176 16.92 -1.66 17.67
N LYS A 177 17.15 -0.36 17.58
CA LYS A 177 18.18 0.35 18.37
C LYS A 177 17.63 1.22 19.49
N VAL A 178 16.39 1.69 19.38
CA VAL A 178 15.81 2.64 20.34
C VAL A 178 14.85 1.92 21.26
N LYS A 179 13.73 1.46 20.72
CA LYS A 179 12.69 0.78 21.50
C LYS A 179 11.73 0.03 20.59
N LYS A 180 11.59 -1.27 20.86
CA LYS A 180 10.62 -2.11 20.18
C LYS A 180 9.18 -1.68 20.51
N GLY A 181 8.30 -1.72 19.50
CA GLY A 181 6.87 -1.43 19.60
C GLY A 181 6.49 0.03 19.37
N VAL A 182 7.42 0.91 19.04
CA VAL A 182 7.14 2.32 18.75
C VAL A 182 6.24 2.45 17.53
N VAL A 183 6.53 1.74 16.44
CA VAL A 183 5.76 1.78 15.19
C VAL A 183 4.31 1.40 15.42
N LYS A 184 4.06 0.28 16.13
CA LYS A 184 2.70 -0.16 16.47
C LYS A 184 1.94 0.85 17.34
N ASN A 185 2.63 1.53 18.25
CA ASN A 185 2.01 2.57 19.08
C ASN A 185 1.66 3.81 18.25
N LEU A 186 2.54 4.25 17.35
CA LEU A 186 2.28 5.39 16.48
C LEU A 186 1.12 5.12 15.53
N ASP A 187 1.11 3.95 14.88
CA ASP A 187 0.03 3.46 14.04
C ASP A 187 -1.32 3.41 14.80
N SER A 188 -1.34 2.94 16.05
CA SER A 188 -2.54 3.00 16.90
C SER A 188 -2.97 4.42 17.22
N GLN A 189 -2.04 5.31 17.56
CA GLN A 189 -2.38 6.70 17.87
C GLN A 189 -2.89 7.47 16.64
N MET A 190 -2.39 7.15 15.44
CA MET A 190 -2.88 7.67 14.17
C MET A 190 -4.32 7.22 13.91
N ARG A 191 -4.63 5.93 14.13
CA ARG A 191 -6.01 5.41 14.11
C ARG A 191 -6.94 6.09 15.10
N ASP A 192 -6.47 6.22 16.34
CA ASP A 192 -7.27 6.74 17.44
C ASP A 192 -7.33 8.28 17.43
N ARG A 193 -6.70 8.94 16.45
CA ARG A 193 -6.63 10.40 16.29
C ARG A 193 -6.01 11.12 17.50
N THR A 194 -5.11 10.44 18.20
CA THR A 194 -4.38 10.95 19.37
C THR A 194 -2.92 11.23 19.09
N TYR A 195 -2.44 10.92 17.88
CA TYR A 195 -1.08 11.22 17.46
C TYR A 195 -0.79 12.72 17.49
N THR A 196 0.36 13.08 18.05
CA THR A 196 0.93 14.44 18.03
C THR A 196 2.44 14.36 17.86
N ALA A 197 3.11 15.46 17.54
CA ALA A 197 4.58 15.49 17.51
C ALA A 197 5.21 15.04 18.85
N ALA A 198 4.53 15.30 19.98
CA ALA A 198 4.98 14.86 21.30
C ALA A 198 4.90 13.33 21.51
N SER A 199 4.18 12.59 20.67
CA SER A 199 4.08 11.13 20.75
C SER A 199 5.45 10.46 20.67
N TRP A 200 6.36 10.97 19.82
CA TRP A 200 7.73 10.46 19.70
C TRP A 200 8.49 10.54 21.02
N ALA A 201 8.47 11.72 21.65
CA ALA A 201 9.15 11.93 22.93
C ALA A 201 8.51 11.11 24.06
N LYS A 202 7.19 10.98 24.08
CA LYS A 202 6.49 10.13 25.07
C LYS A 202 6.87 8.65 24.94
N LEU A 203 7.04 8.16 23.71
CA LEU A 203 7.34 6.75 23.46
C LEU A 203 8.83 6.43 23.63
N THR A 204 9.72 7.34 23.23
CA THR A 204 11.17 7.09 23.06
C THR A 204 12.07 7.93 23.96
N GLY A 205 11.55 8.99 24.58
CA GLY A 205 12.33 10.01 25.30
C GLY A 205 12.96 11.07 24.39
N LYS A 206 12.76 11.00 23.07
CA LYS A 206 13.31 11.94 22.07
C LYS A 206 12.25 12.39 21.06
N SER A 207 12.36 13.63 20.59
CA SER A 207 11.60 14.10 19.42
C SER A 207 12.00 13.33 18.15
N VAL A 208 11.15 13.39 17.12
CA VAL A 208 11.45 12.76 15.82
C VAL A 208 12.74 13.31 15.20
N ASP A 209 13.01 14.60 15.36
CA ASP A 209 14.23 15.24 14.85
C ASP A 209 15.49 14.76 15.57
N GLU A 210 15.44 14.63 16.90
CA GLU A 210 16.56 14.07 17.67
C GLU A 210 16.78 12.59 17.34
N LEU A 211 15.71 11.83 17.10
CA LEU A 211 15.81 10.44 16.65
C LEU A 211 16.44 10.37 15.25
N TRP A 212 16.06 11.26 14.35
CA TRP A 212 16.64 11.33 13.01
C TRP A 212 18.13 11.70 13.06
N GLN A 213 18.49 12.69 13.87
CA GLN A 213 19.90 13.06 14.09
C GLN A 213 20.70 11.85 14.61
N ALA A 214 20.17 11.13 15.60
CA ALA A 214 20.81 9.92 16.13
C ALA A 214 20.95 8.81 15.06
N TYR A 215 19.93 8.61 14.24
CA TYR A 215 19.93 7.66 13.13
C TYR A 215 20.97 8.02 12.07
N THR A 216 21.03 9.28 11.63
CA THR A 216 21.99 9.72 10.60
C THR A 216 23.44 9.67 11.10
N ALA A 217 23.67 9.83 12.39
CA ALA A 217 24.99 9.64 13.01
C ALA A 217 25.40 8.16 13.10
N ASN A 218 24.43 7.24 13.25
CA ASN A 218 24.67 5.81 13.41
C ASN A 218 23.68 4.95 12.61
N PRO A 219 23.74 4.95 11.27
CA PRO A 219 22.67 4.41 10.42
C PRO A 219 22.67 2.87 10.29
N ALA A 220 23.55 2.16 11.00
CA ALA A 220 23.59 0.69 10.97
C ALA A 220 22.32 0.09 11.59
N LEU A 221 21.71 -0.89 10.91
CA LEU A 221 20.50 -1.59 11.36
C LEU A 221 20.79 -2.61 12.46
#